data_AF-A0A166C1P3-F1
#
_entry.id   AF-A0A166C1P3-F1
#
_cell.length_a   1.000
_cell.length_b   1.000
_cell.length_c   1.000
_cell.angle_alpha   90.00
_cell.angle_beta   90.00
_cell.angle_gamma   90.00
#
_symmetry.space_group_name_H-M   'P 1'
#
loop_
_entity.id
_entity.type
_entity.pdbx_description
1 polymer ?
#
loop_
_entity_poly.entity_id
_entity_poly.type
_entity_poly.pdbx_seq_one_letter_code
_entity_poly.pdbx_strand_id
1 'polypeptide(L)'
;MGQYWLLLNVDKRQTGQGVSGKFPEFIFNGHSWLVRLLARPGPEFNEPVPAYYVSPPSSDKTELGSLSRIPMELIAAIFSSISSSDDAVCLAAAHRVLAPEGFRRLLELRREECRYWGSWAGDRLITSGDYARTPPAGMLLPAEAEELGEATLFDYAYYAYEHYEQSPPLFRDLFYMHQGEKIATKVTWQRVSKEDQPGDHLRDG
;
A
#
# COMPACT_ATOMS: atom_id res chain seq x y z
N MET A 1 -31.19 -1.82 -11.41
CA MET A 1 -30.38 -2.05 -10.20
C MET A 1 -29.07 -2.69 -10.64
N GLY A 2 -27.92 -2.30 -10.08
CA GLY A 2 -26.61 -2.85 -10.45
C GLY A 2 -26.11 -3.82 -9.39
N GLN A 3 -25.32 -4.81 -9.81
CA GLN A 3 -24.64 -5.75 -8.92
C GLN A 3 -23.55 -5.05 -8.13
N TYR A 4 -23.56 -5.22 -6.80
CA TYR A 4 -22.48 -4.77 -5.92
C TYR A 4 -21.44 -5.86 -5.77
N TRP A 5 -20.18 -5.45 -5.67
CA TRP A 5 -19.02 -6.33 -5.56
C TRP A 5 -18.26 -6.05 -4.28
N LEU A 6 -17.74 -7.10 -3.66
CA LEU A 6 -16.92 -7.10 -2.46
C LEU A 6 -15.60 -7.81 -2.73
N LEU A 7 -14.49 -7.28 -2.22
CA LEU A 7 -13.21 -8.01 -2.18
C LEU A 7 -13.06 -8.72 -0.83
N LEU A 8 -12.83 -10.03 -0.89
CA LEU A 8 -12.76 -10.91 0.27
C LEU A 8 -11.40 -11.60 0.32
N ASN A 9 -10.80 -11.62 1.50
CA ASN A 9 -9.72 -12.53 1.85
C ASN A 9 -10.32 -13.72 2.60
N VAL A 10 -10.30 -14.88 1.95
CA VAL A 10 -10.94 -16.11 2.48
C VAL A 10 -10.12 -16.70 3.62
N ASP A 11 -8.79 -16.75 3.48
CA ASP A 11 -7.90 -17.35 4.49
C ASP A 11 -7.98 -16.63 5.84
N LYS A 12 -8.11 -15.29 5.81
CA LYS A 12 -8.15 -14.46 7.01
C LYS A 12 -9.56 -14.08 7.44
N ARG A 13 -10.59 -14.45 6.67
CA ARG A 13 -11.97 -13.99 6.85
C ARG A 13 -12.05 -12.48 7.00
N GLN A 14 -11.45 -11.78 6.04
CA GLN A 14 -11.39 -10.32 6.04
C GLN A 14 -12.03 -9.72 4.80
N THR A 15 -12.66 -8.56 4.96
CA THR A 15 -13.13 -7.73 3.85
C THR A 15 -12.33 -6.43 3.81
N GLY A 16 -12.15 -5.86 2.62
CA GLY A 16 -11.57 -4.53 2.50
C GLY A 16 -12.60 -3.47 2.90
N GLN A 17 -12.38 -2.75 4.00
CA GLN A 17 -13.31 -1.71 4.42
C GLN A 17 -13.35 -0.56 3.39
N GLY A 18 -14.55 -0.14 3.01
CA GLY A 18 -14.75 0.86 1.95
C GLY A 18 -14.51 0.34 0.54
N VAL A 19 -14.25 -0.97 0.37
CA VAL A 19 -14.00 -1.61 -0.92
C VAL A 19 -15.22 -2.42 -1.35
N SER A 20 -16.32 -1.70 -1.57
CA SER A 20 -17.57 -2.25 -2.06
C SER A 20 -18.20 -1.29 -3.06
N GLY A 21 -18.75 -1.78 -4.16
CA GLY A 21 -19.41 -0.90 -5.12
C GLY A 21 -19.82 -1.61 -6.40
N LYS A 22 -20.33 -0.86 -7.37
CA LYS A 22 -20.59 -1.42 -8.70
C LYS A 22 -19.27 -1.74 -9.38
N PHE A 23 -19.25 -2.76 -10.24
CA PHE A 23 -18.03 -3.26 -10.85
C PHE A 23 -17.09 -2.18 -11.43
N PRO A 24 -17.55 -1.16 -12.18
CA PRO A 24 -16.66 -0.12 -12.71
C PRO A 24 -16.11 0.80 -11.62
N GLU A 25 -16.92 1.13 -10.62
CA GLU A 25 -16.51 1.94 -9.46
C GLU A 25 -15.53 1.16 -8.57
N PHE A 26 -15.70 -0.15 -8.51
CA PHE A 26 -14.83 -1.05 -7.77
C PHE A 26 -13.50 -1.26 -8.49
N ILE A 27 -13.48 -1.64 -9.78
CA ILE A 27 -12.24 -1.98 -10.52
C ILE A 27 -11.43 -0.75 -10.95
N PHE A 28 -12.07 0.38 -11.29
CA PHE A 28 -11.34 1.53 -11.82
C PHE A 28 -11.00 2.59 -10.77
N ASN A 29 -11.41 2.41 -9.51
CA ASN A 29 -10.99 3.28 -8.42
C ASN A 29 -9.59 2.90 -7.94
N GLY A 30 -8.82 3.87 -7.44
CA GLY A 30 -7.40 3.69 -7.15
C GLY A 30 -7.13 2.52 -6.19
N HIS A 31 -6.43 1.48 -6.66
CA HIS A 31 -6.09 0.26 -5.90
C HIS A 31 -4.74 0.30 -5.19
N SER A 32 -4.21 1.50 -4.91
CA SER A 32 -2.92 1.67 -4.21
C SER A 32 -2.89 0.90 -2.89
N TRP A 33 -4.06 0.75 -2.29
CA TRP A 33 -4.32 -0.01 -1.11
C TRP A 33 -4.18 -1.53 -1.25
N LEU A 34 -4.68 -2.09 -2.35
CA LEU A 34 -4.61 -3.52 -2.61
C LEU A 34 -3.16 -3.90 -2.89
N VAL A 35 -2.44 -3.04 -3.60
CA VAL A 35 -0.99 -3.14 -3.79
C VAL A 35 -0.27 -3.17 -2.44
N ARG A 36 -0.69 -2.35 -1.46
CA ARG A 36 -0.09 -2.34 -0.11
C ARG A 36 -0.38 -3.62 0.69
N LEU A 37 -1.57 -4.20 0.58
CA LEU A 37 -1.92 -5.47 1.24
C LEU A 37 -1.23 -6.68 0.58
N LEU A 38 -1.11 -6.65 -0.75
CA LEU A 38 -0.45 -7.68 -1.55
C LEU A 38 1.08 -7.56 -1.54
N ALA A 39 1.60 -6.36 -1.25
CA ALA A 39 3.01 -6.20 -0.97
C ALA A 39 3.34 -7.07 0.24
N ARG A 40 4.41 -7.86 0.15
CA ARG A 40 4.93 -8.63 1.27
C ARG A 40 5.80 -7.71 2.12
N PRO A 41 5.38 -7.26 3.31
CA PRO A 41 6.31 -6.68 4.28
C PRO A 41 7.09 -7.84 4.95
N GLY A 42 7.70 -8.71 4.14
CA GLY A 42 8.43 -9.85 4.66
C GLY A 42 9.73 -9.39 5.30
N PRO A 43 10.09 -9.87 6.50
CA PRO A 43 11.44 -9.69 7.07
C PRO A 43 12.52 -10.29 6.16
N GLU A 44 12.13 -11.20 5.25
CA GLU A 44 12.98 -11.84 4.25
C GLU A 44 13.35 -10.95 3.07
N PHE A 45 12.68 -9.80 2.88
CA PHE A 45 13.18 -8.76 1.99
C PHE A 45 14.35 -8.06 2.69
N ASN A 46 15.49 -8.74 2.74
CA ASN A 46 16.80 -8.12 2.69
C ASN A 46 16.98 -7.58 1.26
N GLU A 47 16.11 -6.67 0.84
CA GLU A 47 16.25 -6.03 -0.45
C GLU A 47 17.59 -5.30 -0.38
N PRO A 48 18.61 -5.76 -1.12
CA PRO A 48 19.89 -5.12 -1.06
C PRO A 48 19.67 -3.69 -1.52
N VAL A 49 20.26 -2.75 -0.79
CA VAL A 49 20.30 -1.35 -1.20
C VAL A 49 20.63 -1.33 -2.70
N PRO A 50 19.82 -0.71 -3.57
CA PRO A 50 20.01 -0.82 -5.01
C PRO A 50 21.45 -0.52 -5.40
N ALA A 51 22.03 -1.29 -6.33
CA ALA A 51 23.45 -1.19 -6.69
C ALA A 51 23.89 0.24 -7.06
N TYR A 52 22.97 1.06 -7.57
CA TYR A 52 23.17 2.49 -7.80
C TYR A 52 23.60 3.28 -6.54
N TYR A 53 23.10 2.93 -5.36
CA TYR A 53 23.45 3.55 -4.08
C TYR A 53 24.68 2.90 -3.43
N VAL A 54 24.97 1.63 -3.73
CA VAL A 54 26.08 0.86 -3.14
C VAL A 54 27.37 0.98 -3.94
N SER A 55 27.27 1.22 -5.24
CA SER A 55 28.45 1.39 -6.09
C SER A 55 29.33 2.48 -5.48
N PRO A 56 30.66 2.38 -5.53
CA PRO A 56 31.50 3.49 -5.12
C PRO A 56 31.47 4.54 -6.24
N PRO A 57 31.05 5.79 -6.01
CA PRO A 57 31.73 6.88 -6.69
C PRO A 57 33.07 7.07 -5.96
N SER A 58 34.00 7.77 -6.58
CA SER A 58 35.12 8.40 -5.89
C SER A 58 34.67 9.47 -4.88
N SER A 59 33.46 9.39 -4.30
CA SER A 59 32.90 10.43 -3.45
C SER A 59 33.73 10.47 -2.18
N ASP A 60 34.55 11.50 -2.11
CA ASP A 60 35.45 11.74 -1.02
C ASP A 60 34.59 12.01 0.21
N LYS A 61 34.75 11.22 1.29
CA LYS A 61 33.93 11.37 2.51
C LYS A 61 33.95 12.80 3.04
N THR A 62 34.98 13.57 2.70
CA THR A 62 35.11 14.99 3.02
C THR A 62 33.95 15.85 2.53
N GLU A 63 33.21 15.44 1.50
CA GLU A 63 32.02 16.13 0.99
C GLU A 63 30.82 16.08 1.96
N LEU A 64 30.82 15.18 2.96
CA LEU A 64 29.81 15.15 4.03
C LEU A 64 29.96 16.31 5.03
N GLY A 65 31.03 17.11 4.95
CA GLY A 65 31.33 18.14 5.93
C GLY A 65 31.50 17.54 7.34
N SER A 66 30.80 18.07 8.34
CA SER A 66 30.90 17.58 9.73
C SER A 66 30.44 16.13 9.91
N LEU A 67 29.55 15.63 9.06
CA LEU A 67 29.08 14.24 9.11
C LEU A 67 30.15 13.24 8.67
N SER A 68 31.22 13.70 7.99
CA SER A 68 32.34 12.85 7.59
C SER A 68 33.17 12.35 8.77
N ARG A 69 33.08 13.06 9.91
CA ARG A 69 33.85 12.80 11.13
C ARG A 69 33.18 11.80 12.07
N ILE A 70 31.90 11.51 11.87
CA ILE A 70 31.16 10.58 12.73
C ILE A 70 31.20 9.16 12.16
N PRO A 71 31.27 8.13 13.02
CA PRO A 71 31.14 6.74 12.61
C PRO A 71 29.78 6.44 11.96
N MET A 72 29.73 5.42 11.09
CA MET A 72 28.49 5.03 10.39
C MET A 72 27.39 4.59 11.34
N GLU A 73 27.74 4.05 12.51
CA GLU A 73 26.82 3.65 13.57
C GLU A 73 26.03 4.85 14.11
N LEU A 74 26.67 6.03 14.20
CA LEU A 74 25.98 7.25 14.60
C LEU A 74 25.07 7.78 13.49
N ILE A 75 25.47 7.61 12.22
CA ILE A 75 24.60 7.93 11.08
C ILE A 75 23.35 7.04 11.11
N ALA A 76 23.51 5.74 11.33
CA ALA A 76 22.40 4.81 11.49
C ALA A 76 21.50 5.20 12.67
N ALA A 77 22.08 5.62 13.81
CA ALA A 77 21.32 6.12 14.95
C ALA A 77 20.52 7.40 14.63
N ILE A 78 21.10 8.34 13.87
CA ILE A 78 20.38 9.53 13.38
C ILE A 78 19.18 9.11 12.53
N PHE A 79 19.38 8.24 11.54
CA PHE A 79 18.27 7.73 10.72
C PHE A 79 17.20 7.03 11.56
N SER A 80 17.58 6.22 12.54
CA SER A 80 16.63 5.53 13.43
C SER A 80 15.72 6.49 14.22
N SER A 81 16.17 7.73 14.46
CA SER A 81 15.39 8.76 15.14
C SER A 81 14.39 9.50 14.24
N ILE A 82 14.48 9.34 12.93
CA ILE A 82 13.58 9.99 11.96
C ILE A 82 12.26 9.21 11.90
N SER A 83 11.15 9.90 12.12
CA SER A 83 9.79 9.33 12.10
C SER A 83 9.03 9.56 10.80
N SER A 84 9.48 10.49 9.95
CA SER A 84 8.83 10.85 8.67
C SER A 84 9.56 10.19 7.50
N SER A 85 8.81 9.57 6.58
CA SER A 85 9.39 9.03 5.34
C SER A 85 10.07 10.10 4.51
N ASP A 86 9.49 11.30 4.45
CA ASP A 86 9.96 12.40 3.61
C ASP A 86 11.27 12.97 4.14
N ASP A 87 11.40 13.11 5.46
CA ASP A 87 12.63 13.55 6.12
C ASP A 87 13.76 12.54 5.91
N ALA A 88 13.45 11.24 6.02
CA ALA A 88 14.40 10.17 5.78
C ALA A 88 14.90 10.19 4.32
N VAL A 89 14.00 10.38 3.36
CA VAL A 89 14.34 10.50 1.93
C VAL A 89 15.16 11.75 1.66
N CYS A 90 14.80 12.89 2.24
CA CYS A 90 15.53 14.15 2.05
C CYS A 90 16.97 14.05 2.58
N LEU A 91 17.16 13.47 3.77
CA LEU A 91 18.50 13.25 4.32
C LEU A 91 19.30 12.23 3.49
N ALA A 92 18.67 11.14 3.04
CA ALA A 92 19.28 10.14 2.18
C ALA A 92 19.74 10.73 0.84
N ALA A 93 18.93 11.63 0.27
CA ALA A 93 19.20 12.29 -1.00
C ALA A 93 20.28 13.37 -0.91
N ALA A 94 20.55 13.90 0.29
CA ALA A 94 21.55 14.94 0.50
C ALA A 94 22.98 14.47 0.17
N HIS A 95 23.28 13.19 0.37
CA HIS A 95 24.57 12.62 -0.01
C HIS A 95 24.51 11.10 -0.19
N ARG A 96 25.20 10.56 -1.21
CA ARG A 96 25.17 9.14 -1.55
C ARG A 96 25.63 8.19 -0.44
N VAL A 97 26.63 8.58 0.37
CA VAL A 97 27.07 7.84 1.57
C VAL A 97 25.92 7.63 2.58
N LEU A 98 24.93 8.52 2.63
CA LEU A 98 23.77 8.42 3.52
C LEU A 98 22.66 7.54 2.93
N ALA A 99 22.69 7.29 1.62
CA ALA A 99 21.61 6.59 0.92
C ALA A 99 21.35 5.16 1.42
N PRO A 100 22.36 4.33 1.77
CA PRO A 100 22.11 3.00 2.32
C PRO A 100 21.31 3.04 3.64
N GLU A 101 21.69 3.93 4.57
CA GLU A 101 21.01 4.07 5.86
C GLU A 101 19.62 4.68 5.70
N GLY A 102 19.48 5.66 4.81
CA GLY A 102 18.18 6.23 4.46
C GLY A 102 17.24 5.23 3.81
N PHE A 103 17.74 4.37 2.93
CA PHE A 103 16.94 3.29 2.34
C PHE A 103 16.47 2.29 3.40
N ARG A 104 17.38 1.85 4.30
CA ARG A 104 17.00 0.97 5.42
C ARG A 104 15.91 1.60 6.28
N ARG A 105 16.07 2.86 6.68
CA ARG A 105 15.08 3.55 7.51
C ARG A 105 13.75 3.73 6.78
N LEU A 106 13.77 4.07 5.49
CA LEU A 106 12.55 4.18 4.70
C LEU A 106 11.79 2.86 4.65
N LEU A 107 12.48 1.73 4.49
CA LEU A 107 11.86 0.41 4.54
C LEU A 107 11.26 0.11 5.92
N GLU A 108 11.94 0.46 7.00
CA GLU A 108 11.42 0.32 8.37
C GLU A 108 10.16 1.17 8.58
N LEU A 109 10.20 2.46 8.23
CA LEU A 109 9.05 3.35 8.32
C LEU A 109 7.86 2.84 7.50
N ARG A 110 8.11 2.36 6.28
CA ARG A 110 7.06 1.74 5.45
C ARG A 110 6.48 0.49 6.11
N ARG A 111 7.32 -0.36 6.73
CA ARG A 111 6.83 -1.55 7.46
C ARG A 111 6.02 -1.16 8.69
N GLU A 112 6.44 -0.13 9.43
CA GLU A 112 5.71 0.41 10.57
C GLU A 112 4.35 0.97 10.14
N GLU A 113 4.31 1.78 9.08
CA GLU A 113 3.08 2.30 8.45
C GLU A 113 2.17 1.17 7.98
N CYS A 114 2.72 0.09 7.42
CA CYS A 114 1.91 -1.02 6.90
C CYS A 114 1.55 -2.05 7.98
N ARG A 115 2.13 -1.99 9.19
CA ARG A 115 2.01 -3.06 10.20
C ARG A 115 0.56 -3.32 10.60
N TYR A 116 -0.22 -2.26 10.73
CA TYR A 116 -1.63 -2.36 11.10
C TYR A 116 -2.53 -2.82 9.94
N TRP A 117 -2.03 -2.83 8.70
CA TRP A 117 -2.76 -3.37 7.54
C TRP A 117 -2.74 -4.90 7.48
N GLY A 118 -1.78 -5.53 8.16
CA GLY A 118 -1.48 -6.93 7.93
C GLY A 118 -0.92 -7.16 6.52
N SER A 119 -0.99 -8.38 6.03
CA SER A 119 -0.62 -8.72 4.65
C SER A 119 -1.64 -9.70 4.13
N TRP A 120 -2.07 -9.54 2.88
CA TRP A 120 -2.90 -10.49 2.14
C TRP A 120 -2.07 -11.29 1.13
N ALA A 121 -0.75 -11.12 1.17
CA ALA A 121 0.14 -11.74 0.21
C ALA A 121 0.20 -13.27 0.41
N GLY A 122 -0.16 -14.00 -0.63
CA GLY A 122 -0.21 -15.46 -0.62
C GLY A 122 -1.55 -16.04 -0.15
N ASP A 123 -2.50 -15.18 0.24
CA ASP A 123 -3.83 -15.61 0.64
C ASP A 123 -4.75 -15.80 -0.58
N ARG A 124 -5.81 -16.59 -0.39
CA ARG A 124 -6.91 -16.78 -1.33
C ARG A 124 -7.84 -15.56 -1.32
N LEU A 125 -7.70 -14.72 -2.34
CA LEU A 125 -8.57 -13.57 -2.56
C LEU A 125 -9.65 -13.85 -3.60
N ILE A 126 -10.85 -13.35 -3.35
CA ILE A 126 -11.98 -13.43 -4.29
C ILE A 126 -12.75 -12.12 -4.33
N THR A 127 -13.17 -11.73 -5.53
CA THR A 127 -14.21 -10.71 -5.70
C THR A 127 -15.55 -11.40 -5.85
N SER A 128 -16.48 -11.17 -4.93
CA SER A 128 -17.82 -11.75 -4.96
C SER A 128 -18.85 -10.66 -5.16
N GLY A 129 -19.80 -10.88 -6.06
CA GLY A 129 -20.94 -9.99 -6.21
C GLY A 129 -22.10 -10.40 -5.30
N ASP A 130 -23.00 -9.47 -4.99
CA ASP A 130 -24.23 -9.67 -4.18
C ASP A 130 -25.28 -10.61 -4.81
N TYR A 131 -25.05 -11.08 -6.05
CA TYR A 131 -25.83 -12.16 -6.66
C TYR A 131 -25.05 -13.49 -6.76
N ALA A 132 -23.80 -13.53 -6.29
CA ALA A 132 -22.97 -14.72 -6.34
C ALA A 132 -23.35 -15.68 -5.21
N ARG A 133 -24.17 -16.68 -5.55
CA ARG A 133 -24.65 -17.68 -4.59
C ARG A 133 -23.57 -18.66 -4.16
N THR A 134 -22.67 -19.00 -5.09
CA THR A 134 -21.64 -20.01 -4.88
C THR A 134 -20.27 -19.46 -5.22
N PRO A 135 -19.25 -19.66 -4.37
CA PRO A 135 -17.88 -19.35 -4.73
C PRO A 135 -17.38 -20.29 -5.86
N PRO A 136 -16.32 -19.91 -6.59
CA PRO A 136 -15.67 -20.75 -7.58
C PRO A 136 -15.27 -22.11 -7.01
N ALA A 137 -15.37 -23.15 -7.84
CA ALA A 137 -14.97 -24.50 -7.45
C ALA A 137 -13.50 -24.54 -7.00
N GLY A 138 -13.23 -25.20 -5.86
CA GLY A 138 -11.89 -25.28 -5.26
C GLY A 138 -11.43 -24.03 -4.52
N MET A 139 -12.26 -22.98 -4.44
CA MET A 139 -11.93 -21.77 -3.66
C MET A 139 -11.97 -22.04 -2.16
N LEU A 140 -12.97 -22.81 -1.70
CA LEU A 140 -13.16 -23.16 -0.30
C LEU A 140 -12.59 -24.55 -0.01
N LEU A 141 -11.99 -24.69 1.17
CA LEU A 141 -11.65 -25.97 1.76
C LEU A 141 -12.93 -26.70 2.19
N PRO A 142 -12.93 -28.05 2.28
CA PRO A 142 -14.12 -28.81 2.68
C PRO A 142 -14.74 -28.34 4.01
N ALA A 143 -13.89 -28.00 5.00
CA ALA A 143 -14.34 -27.49 6.29
C ALA A 143 -15.02 -26.10 6.18
N GLU A 144 -14.50 -25.23 5.32
CA GLU A 144 -15.08 -23.90 5.07
C GLU A 144 -16.42 -24.00 4.32
N ALA A 145 -16.51 -24.96 3.39
CA ALA A 145 -17.75 -25.24 2.67
C ALA A 145 -18.83 -25.84 3.60
N GLU A 146 -18.44 -26.68 4.56
CA GLU A 146 -19.34 -27.23 5.57
C GLU A 146 -19.85 -26.15 6.55
N GLU A 147 -18.99 -25.23 6.98
CA GLU A 147 -19.39 -24.10 7.83
C GLU A 147 -20.39 -23.17 7.15
N LEU A 148 -20.22 -22.96 5.85
CA LEU A 148 -21.19 -22.24 5.03
C LEU A 148 -22.54 -22.96 4.96
N GLY A 149 -22.61 -24.27 5.22
CA GLY A 149 -23.84 -25.03 5.40
C GLY A 149 -24.90 -24.74 4.32
N GLU A 150 -26.12 -24.43 4.74
CA GLU A 150 -27.20 -23.99 3.85
C GLU A 150 -27.12 -22.48 3.48
N ALA A 151 -26.22 -21.69 4.09
CA ALA A 151 -26.06 -20.26 3.74
C ALA A 151 -25.60 -20.06 2.28
N THR A 152 -25.05 -21.11 1.63
CA THR A 152 -24.80 -21.16 0.18
C THR A 152 -26.06 -21.05 -0.68
N LEU A 153 -27.26 -21.28 -0.13
CA LEU A 153 -28.49 -21.24 -0.92
C LEU A 153 -28.88 -19.83 -1.34
N PHE A 154 -28.43 -18.78 -0.63
CA PHE A 154 -28.86 -17.43 -0.93
C PHE A 154 -27.77 -16.40 -1.19
N ASP A 155 -26.65 -16.33 -0.46
CA ASP A 155 -25.62 -15.34 -0.80
C ASP A 155 -24.28 -15.48 -0.01
N TYR A 156 -23.23 -16.03 -0.64
CA TYR A 156 -21.88 -16.08 -0.03
C TYR A 156 -21.33 -14.67 0.25
N ALA A 157 -21.64 -13.68 -0.60
CA ALA A 157 -21.18 -12.33 -0.42
C ALA A 157 -21.81 -11.68 0.82
N TYR A 158 -23.10 -11.96 1.07
CA TYR A 158 -23.79 -11.52 2.28
C TYR A 158 -23.24 -12.16 3.54
N TYR A 159 -23.01 -13.49 3.52
CA TYR A 159 -22.38 -14.16 4.66
C TYR A 159 -21.02 -13.55 4.99
N ALA A 160 -20.16 -13.38 3.98
CA ALA A 160 -18.86 -12.76 4.20
C ALA A 160 -18.99 -11.32 4.71
N TYR A 161 -19.96 -10.54 4.21
CA TYR A 161 -20.20 -9.18 4.67
C TYR A 161 -20.53 -9.10 6.18
N GLU A 162 -21.34 -10.04 6.68
CA GLU A 162 -21.76 -10.07 8.10
C GLU A 162 -20.70 -10.69 9.03
N HIS A 163 -19.95 -11.67 8.55
CA HIS A 163 -19.08 -12.50 9.40
C HIS A 163 -17.59 -12.23 9.26
N TYR A 164 -17.14 -11.60 8.17
CA TYR A 164 -15.71 -11.31 7.98
C TYR A 164 -15.34 -10.02 8.70
N GLU A 165 -14.15 -10.01 9.29
CA GLU A 165 -13.60 -8.81 9.91
C GLU A 165 -13.37 -7.74 8.84
N GLN A 166 -13.81 -6.52 9.12
CA GLN A 166 -13.46 -5.39 8.26
C GLN A 166 -12.02 -5.00 8.54
N SER A 167 -11.13 -5.31 7.61
CA SER A 167 -9.76 -4.79 7.67
C SER A 167 -9.78 -3.30 7.33
N PRO A 168 -9.03 -2.46 8.07
CA PRO A 168 -9.16 -1.01 8.04
C PRO A 168 -9.25 -0.42 6.64
N PRO A 169 -10.03 0.66 6.46
CA PRO A 169 -10.28 1.20 5.15
C PRO A 169 -9.02 1.89 4.69
N LEU A 170 -8.73 1.68 3.42
CA LEU A 170 -7.62 2.35 2.81
C LEU A 170 -8.14 3.66 2.28
N PHE A 171 -8.30 4.62 3.18
CA PHE A 171 -8.10 6.04 2.93
C PHE A 171 -8.39 6.81 4.23
N ARG A 172 -7.34 7.25 4.93
CA ARG A 172 -7.45 8.29 5.95
C ARG A 172 -7.70 9.68 5.33
N ASP A 173 -7.62 9.80 4.00
CA ASP A 173 -7.62 11.10 3.30
C ASP A 173 -8.82 11.38 2.35
N LEU A 174 -9.83 10.50 2.20
CA LEU A 174 -10.93 10.72 1.23
C LEU A 174 -12.35 10.56 1.78
N PHE A 175 -12.53 10.18 3.05
CA PHE A 175 -13.86 10.04 3.65
C PHE A 175 -14.32 11.23 4.51
N TYR A 176 -13.83 12.45 4.24
CA TYR A 176 -14.63 13.66 4.46
C TYR A 176 -15.64 13.84 3.31
N MET A 177 -16.46 12.82 3.03
CA MET A 177 -17.46 12.87 1.96
C MET A 177 -18.77 12.17 2.36
N HIS A 178 -19.18 12.34 3.63
CA HIS A 178 -20.57 12.13 4.03
C HIS A 178 -21.03 13.22 5.00
N GLN A 179 -20.88 14.48 4.58
CA GLN A 179 -21.83 15.56 4.85
C GLN A 179 -21.47 16.78 3.95
N GLY A 180 -22.21 16.97 2.87
CA GLY A 180 -22.53 18.30 2.34
C GLY A 180 -21.54 19.06 1.44
N GLU A 181 -20.22 18.86 1.48
CA GLU A 181 -19.31 19.70 0.66
C GLU A 181 -18.31 18.90 -0.18
N LYS A 182 -18.43 19.06 -1.50
CA LYS A 182 -17.45 18.58 -2.48
C LYS A 182 -16.20 19.45 -2.40
N ILE A 183 -15.23 19.07 -1.58
CA ILE A 183 -13.86 19.55 -1.78
C ILE A 183 -13.12 18.48 -2.56
N ALA A 184 -13.02 18.69 -3.88
CA ALA A 184 -12.15 17.91 -4.71
C ALA A 184 -10.69 18.27 -4.35
N THR A 185 -10.08 17.55 -3.41
CA THR A 185 -8.62 17.53 -3.30
C THR A 185 -8.09 16.75 -4.49
N LYS A 186 -7.93 17.50 -5.59
CA LYS A 186 -7.15 17.10 -6.74
C LYS A 186 -5.73 16.92 -6.24
N VAL A 187 -5.34 15.69 -5.90
CA VAL A 187 -3.93 15.34 -5.71
C VAL A 187 -3.31 15.32 -7.10
N THR A 188 -3.12 16.51 -7.67
CA THR A 188 -2.15 16.70 -8.74
C THR A 188 -0.80 16.46 -8.13
N TRP A 189 -0.20 15.31 -8.43
CA TRP A 189 1.24 15.16 -8.40
C TRP A 189 1.82 16.18 -9.39
N GLN A 190 1.99 17.42 -8.94
CA GLN A 190 2.73 18.42 -9.68
C GLN A 190 4.20 18.01 -9.59
N ARG A 191 4.78 17.67 -10.75
CA ARG A 191 6.23 17.65 -10.90
C ARG A 191 6.71 19.05 -10.54
N VAL A 192 7.51 19.18 -9.49
CA VAL A 192 8.24 20.42 -9.22
C VAL A 192 9.37 20.51 -10.23
N SER A 193 9.06 20.84 -11.49
CA SER A 193 10.05 21.42 -12.39
C SER A 193 10.03 22.92 -12.15
N LYS A 194 11.18 23.48 -11.80
CA LYS A 194 11.41 24.91 -11.91
C LYS A 194 11.25 25.31 -13.38
N GLU A 195 10.67 26.49 -13.55
CA GLU A 195 10.63 27.33 -14.75
C GLU A 195 9.37 27.22 -15.63
N ASP A 196 8.69 28.37 -15.69
CA ASP A 196 7.59 28.73 -16.57
C ASP A 196 7.90 28.44 -18.05
N GLN A 197 7.34 27.36 -18.59
CA GLN A 197 7.09 27.26 -20.03
C GLN A 197 5.66 26.78 -20.30
N PRO A 198 4.87 27.52 -21.10
CA PRO A 198 3.55 27.11 -21.52
C PRO A 198 3.65 26.22 -22.77
N GLY A 199 3.23 24.96 -22.63
CA GLY A 199 2.93 24.10 -23.76
C GLY A 199 3.68 22.77 -23.73
N ASP A 200 2.97 21.72 -23.32
CA ASP A 200 2.91 20.47 -24.08
C ASP A 200 1.92 19.52 -23.39
N HIS A 201 0.72 19.45 -23.95
CA HIS A 201 -0.21 18.36 -23.68
C HIS A 201 0.20 17.18 -24.57
N LEU A 202 0.62 16.08 -23.96
CA LEU A 202 0.74 14.80 -24.65
C LEU A 202 -0.66 14.38 -25.14
N ARG A 203 -0.80 14.27 -26.47
CA ARG A 203 -1.94 13.61 -27.10
C ARG A 203 -1.83 12.11 -26.82
N ASP A 204 -2.89 11.53 -26.28
CA ASP A 204 -3.09 10.09 -26.25
C ASP A 204 -3.14 9.55 -27.68
N GLY A 205 -2.36 8.49 -27.93
CA GLY A 205 -2.43 7.61 -29.08
C GLY A 205 -2.52 6.17 -28.59
#